data_AF-A0A833D9U3-F1
#
_entry.id   AF-A0A833D9U3-F1
#
_cell.length_a   1.000
_cell.length_b   1.000
_cell.length_c   1.000
_cell.angle_alpha   90.00
_cell.angle_beta   90.00
_cell.angle_gamma   90.00
#
_symmetry.space_group_name_H-M   'P 1'
#
loop_
_entity.id
_entity.type
_entity.pdbx_description
1 polymer ?
#
loop_
_entity_poly.entity_id
_entity_poly.type
_entity_poly.pdbx_seq_one_letter_code
_entity_poly.pdbx_strand_id
1 'polypeptide(L)'
;MVPSLIAKQARLAAIVYRRGFEVDALLLDIHRRLRAAGRRLGGIIQASYGDRDDCASSVRVVDLASGQDYDIWQDRGACARGCRLDERGLLEAEPVVLRAIDA
;
A
#
# COMPACT_ATOMS: atom_id res chain seq x y z
N MET A 1 -27.68 -6.90 -21.48
CA MET A 1 -28.17 -6.72 -20.11
C MET A 1 -26.95 -6.41 -19.25
N VAL A 2 -26.67 -5.12 -19.00
CA VAL A 2 -25.53 -4.73 -18.15
C VAL A 2 -26.00 -4.88 -16.71
N PRO A 3 -25.34 -5.67 -15.86
CA PRO A 3 -25.72 -5.74 -14.46
C PRO A 3 -25.60 -4.34 -13.85
N SER A 4 -26.68 -3.87 -13.25
CA SER A 4 -26.67 -2.65 -12.44
C SER A 4 -25.74 -2.89 -11.25
N LEU A 5 -24.51 -2.42 -11.37
CA LEU A 5 -23.63 -2.21 -10.23
C LEU A 5 -24.28 -1.09 -9.42
N ILE A 6 -25.12 -1.44 -8.45
CA ILE A 6 -25.28 -0.58 -7.28
C ILE A 6 -23.88 -0.55 -6.66
N ALA A 7 -23.08 0.45 -7.05
CA ALA A 7 -21.77 0.68 -6.48
C ALA A 7 -21.98 0.85 -4.97
N LYS A 8 -21.49 -0.12 -4.19
CA LYS A 8 -21.41 -0.03 -2.73
C LYS A 8 -20.76 1.32 -2.44
N GLN A 9 -21.50 2.27 -1.84
CA GLN A 9 -20.98 3.61 -1.56
C GLN A 9 -19.74 3.47 -0.69
N ALA A 10 -18.57 3.71 -1.28
CA ALA A 10 -17.30 3.65 -0.57
C ALA A 10 -17.20 4.86 0.35
N ARG A 11 -16.96 4.62 1.65
CA ARG A 11 -16.58 5.69 2.57
C ARG A 11 -15.14 6.06 2.28
N LEU A 12 -14.96 7.13 1.52
CA LEU A 12 -13.65 7.65 1.19
C LEU A 12 -13.19 8.66 2.25
N ALA A 13 -11.92 8.58 2.61
CA ALA A 13 -11.23 9.57 3.43
C ALA A 13 -9.99 10.05 2.67
N ALA A 14 -9.64 11.31 2.85
CA ALA A 14 -8.45 11.90 2.23
C ALA A 14 -7.50 12.43 3.30
N ILE A 15 -6.21 12.21 3.10
CA ILE A 15 -5.13 12.81 3.89
C ILE A 15 -4.43 13.79 2.98
N VAL A 16 -4.57 15.08 3.25
CA VAL A 16 -3.91 16.14 2.48
C VAL A 16 -2.56 16.45 3.12
N TYR A 17 -1.49 16.32 2.34
CA TYR A 17 -0.13 16.55 2.81
C TYR A 17 0.71 17.29 1.76
N ARG A 18 1.78 17.96 2.21
CA ARG A 18 2.74 18.64 1.33
C ARG A 18 3.77 17.65 0.80
N ARG A 19 4.36 17.94 -0.37
CA ARG A 19 5.48 17.17 -0.91
C ARG A 19 6.57 17.00 0.14
N GLY A 20 7.08 15.78 0.29
CA GLY A 20 8.10 15.42 1.28
C GLY A 20 7.57 15.09 2.66
N PHE A 21 6.25 15.07 2.85
CA PHE A 21 5.66 14.48 4.04
C PHE A 21 5.66 12.95 3.94
N GLU A 22 6.14 12.29 4.98
CA GLU A 22 6.22 10.83 5.10
C GLU A 22 4.85 10.23 5.44
N VAL A 23 3.93 10.24 4.47
CA VAL A 23 2.56 9.72 4.65
C VAL A 23 2.55 8.22 4.96
N ASP A 24 3.47 7.46 4.38
CA ASP A 24 3.62 6.02 4.63
C ASP A 24 3.91 5.77 6.13
N ALA A 25 4.83 6.56 6.72
CA ALA A 25 5.17 6.46 8.14
C ALA A 25 3.98 6.82 9.06
N LEU A 26 3.20 7.86 8.70
CA LEU A 26 1.98 8.21 9.42
C LEU A 26 0.98 7.04 9.41
N LEU A 27 0.73 6.46 8.24
CA LEU A 27 -0.24 5.36 8.09
C LEU A 27 0.22 4.10 8.82
N LEU A 28 1.51 3.77 8.79
CA LEU A 28 2.08 2.65 9.56
C LEU A 28 1.97 2.88 11.08
N ASP A 29 2.17 4.10 11.55
CA ASP A 29 1.97 4.44 12.97
C ASP A 29 0.50 4.28 13.39
N ILE A 30 -0.43 4.76 12.57
CA ILE A 30 -1.88 4.58 12.78
C ILE A 30 -2.23 3.09 12.82
N HIS A 31 -1.73 2.30 11.86
CA HIS A 31 -1.92 0.84 11.82
C HIS A 31 -1.46 0.19 13.12
N ARG A 32 -0.22 0.47 13.55
CA ARG A 32 0.35 -0.06 14.78
C ARG A 32 -0.49 0.28 16.01
N ARG A 33 -0.93 1.54 16.15
CA ARG A 33 -1.77 1.99 17.27
C ARG A 33 -3.13 1.30 17.29
N LEU A 34 -3.78 1.20 16.13
CA LEU A 34 -5.09 0.55 16.01
C LEU A 34 -5.01 -0.97 16.27
N ARG A 35 -3.93 -1.62 15.82
CA ARG A 35 -3.64 -3.03 16.14
C ARG A 35 -3.43 -3.24 17.63
N ALA A 36 -2.62 -2.40 18.29
CA ALA A 36 -2.39 -2.44 19.73
C ALA A 36 -3.69 -2.25 20.53
N ALA A 37 -4.65 -1.49 19.99
CA ALA A 37 -5.98 -1.32 20.54
C ALA A 37 -6.97 -2.46 20.21
N GLY A 38 -6.50 -3.57 19.63
CA GLY A 38 -7.32 -4.75 19.31
C GLY A 38 -8.26 -4.57 18.10
N ARG A 39 -8.04 -3.56 17.25
CA ARG A 39 -8.87 -3.33 16.06
C ARG A 39 -8.45 -4.28 14.93
N ARG A 40 -9.43 -4.87 14.26
CA ARG A 40 -9.24 -5.61 13.01
C ARG A 40 -9.12 -4.60 11.88
N LEU A 41 -8.02 -4.70 11.13
CA LEU A 41 -7.72 -3.85 9.98
C LEU A 41 -7.60 -4.75 8.75
N GLY A 42 -8.12 -4.27 7.62
CA GLY A 42 -7.98 -4.92 6.33
C GLY A 42 -7.48 -3.93 5.29
N GLY A 43 -6.83 -4.44 4.25
CA GLY A 43 -6.27 -3.66 3.15
C GLY A 43 -4.75 -3.68 3.16
N ILE A 44 -4.15 -2.78 2.39
CA ILE A 44 -2.70 -2.64 2.27
C ILE A 44 -2.28 -1.20 2.50
N ILE A 45 -1.07 -0.99 3.02
CA ILE A 45 -0.38 0.31 3.06
C ILE A 45 0.85 0.23 2.17
N GLN A 46 1.09 1.26 1.34
CA GLN A 46 2.38 1.43 0.68
C GLN A 46 3.42 1.89 1.69
N ALA A 47 4.61 1.29 1.64
CA ALA A 47 5.75 1.66 2.44
C ALA A 47 6.99 1.84 1.55
N SER A 48 7.45 3.08 1.47
CA SER A 48 8.71 3.44 0.84
C SER A 48 9.88 3.14 1.79
N TYR A 49 10.95 2.56 1.26
CA TYR A 49 12.19 2.28 1.99
C TYR A 49 13.38 2.94 1.27
N GLY A 50 14.32 3.47 2.07
CA GLY A 50 15.46 4.24 1.56
C GLY A 50 15.17 5.72 1.41
N ASP A 51 16.23 6.52 1.26
CA ASP A 51 16.09 7.96 1.10
C ASP A 51 15.54 8.32 -0.29
N ARG A 52 14.72 9.38 -0.37
CA ARG A 52 14.14 9.86 -1.63
C ARG A 52 15.18 10.24 -2.69
N ASP A 53 16.38 10.61 -2.26
CA ASP A 53 17.50 10.97 -3.12
C ASP A 53 18.43 9.79 -3.40
N ASP A 54 18.18 8.62 -2.80
CA ASP A 54 18.95 7.41 -3.03
C ASP A 54 18.38 6.60 -4.21
N CYS A 55 19.30 6.22 -5.09
CA CYS A 55 19.06 5.30 -6.19
C CYS A 55 18.56 3.91 -5.71
N ALA A 56 18.81 3.55 -4.45
CA ALA A 56 18.38 2.29 -3.82
C ALA A 56 16.98 2.34 -3.18
N SER A 57 16.22 3.43 -3.33
CA SER A 57 14.84 3.48 -2.85
C SER A 57 13.98 2.34 -3.43
N SER A 58 13.18 1.71 -2.57
CA SER A 58 12.22 0.66 -2.94
C SER A 58 10.82 0.95 -2.38
N VAL A 59 9.81 0.35 -3.00
CA VAL A 59 8.42 0.50 -2.61
C VAL A 59 7.83 -0.88 -2.37
N ARG A 60 7.23 -1.07 -1.21
CA ARG A 60 6.55 -2.32 -0.83
C ARG A 60 5.10 -2.01 -0.45
N VAL A 61 4.26 -3.04 -0.45
CA VAL A 61 2.92 -2.95 0.17
C VAL A 61 2.81 -3.94 1.32
N VAL A 62 2.19 -3.50 2.40
CA VAL A 62 2.08 -4.25 3.66
C VAL A 62 0.63 -4.62 3.90
N ASP A 63 0.33 -5.91 4.04
CA ASP A 63 -0.98 -6.40 4.46
C ASP A 63 -1.27 -5.97 5.90
N LEU A 64 -2.35 -5.21 6.10
CA LEU A 64 -2.72 -4.72 7.42
C LEU A 64 -3.17 -5.83 8.37
N ALA A 65 -3.66 -6.95 7.84
CA ALA A 65 -4.23 -8.08 8.59
C ALA A 65 -3.18 -9.12 9.01
N SER A 66 -2.12 -9.32 8.23
CA SER A 66 -1.04 -10.27 8.57
C SER A 66 0.31 -9.61 8.89
N GLY A 67 0.55 -8.41 8.38
CA GLY A 67 1.87 -7.78 8.37
C GLY A 67 2.78 -8.29 7.25
N GLN A 68 2.28 -9.10 6.33
CA GLN A 68 3.05 -9.59 5.19
C GLN A 68 3.42 -8.44 4.25
N ASP A 69 4.69 -8.38 3.87
CA ASP A 69 5.20 -7.44 2.87
C ASP A 69 5.21 -8.09 1.48
N TYR A 70 4.86 -7.31 0.46
CA TYR A 70 4.99 -7.65 -0.94
C TYR A 70 5.87 -6.60 -1.62
N ASP A 71 6.95 -7.04 -2.25
CA ASP A 71 7.81 -6.13 -2.99
C ASP A 71 7.16 -5.79 -4.34
N ILE A 72 6.84 -4.51 -4.52
CA ILE A 72 6.25 -4.00 -5.77
C ILE A 72 7.26 -3.17 -6.54
N TRP A 73 8.56 -3.35 -6.27
CA TRP A 73 9.63 -2.58 -6.86
C TRP A 73 10.67 -3.47 -7.53
N GLN A 74 10.78 -3.35 -8.84
CA GLN A 74 11.77 -4.06 -9.64
C GLN A 74 13.16 -3.48 -9.40
N ASP A 75 14.09 -4.35 -9.00
CA ASP A 75 15.51 -4.05 -9.12
C ASP A 75 15.91 -4.05 -10.60
N ARG A 76 16.09 -2.85 -11.15
CA ARG A 76 16.57 -2.62 -12.52
C ARG A 76 18.03 -2.17 -12.55
N GLY A 77 18.74 -2.32 -11.43
CA GLY A 77 20.07 -1.79 -11.20
C GLY A 77 20.07 -0.36 -10.66
N ALA A 78 21.24 0.04 -10.15
CA ALA A 78 21.45 1.34 -9.53
C ALA A 78 21.09 2.49 -10.49
N CYS A 79 20.30 3.44 -9.97
CA CYS A 79 19.90 4.66 -10.64
C CYS A 79 19.12 4.45 -11.96
N ALA A 80 18.50 3.29 -12.13
CA ALA A 80 17.61 3.02 -13.26
C ALA A 80 16.49 4.07 -13.33
N ARG A 81 16.28 4.64 -14.53
CA ARG A 81 15.27 5.67 -14.79
C ARG A 81 13.99 5.05 -15.34
N GLY A 82 12.86 5.70 -15.08
CA GLY A 82 11.53 5.26 -15.52
C GLY A 82 10.78 4.46 -14.45
N CYS A 83 9.64 3.89 -14.82
CA CYS A 83 8.82 3.10 -13.90
C CYS A 83 9.58 1.85 -13.44
N ARG A 84 9.61 1.64 -12.12
CA ARG A 84 10.19 0.47 -11.44
C ARG A 84 9.11 -0.38 -10.77
N LEU A 85 7.83 -0.16 -11.06
CA LEU A 85 6.73 -0.93 -10.47
C LEU A 85 6.79 -2.40 -10.94
N ASP A 86 6.79 -3.36 -10.01
CA ASP A 86 6.72 -4.79 -10.33
C ASP A 86 5.28 -5.27 -10.39
N GLU A 87 4.81 -5.57 -11.60
CA GLU A 87 3.48 -6.15 -11.85
C GLU A 87 3.28 -7.48 -11.13
N ARG A 88 4.35 -8.28 -10.97
CA ARG A 88 4.25 -9.57 -10.26
C ARG A 88 3.95 -9.36 -8.79
N GLY A 89 4.65 -8.42 -8.15
CA GLY A 89 4.39 -8.05 -6.76
C GLY A 89 2.97 -7.53 -6.55
N LEU A 90 2.43 -6.78 -7.52
CA LEU A 90 1.04 -6.33 -7.47
C LEU A 90 0.04 -7.49 -7.59
N LEU A 91 0.27 -8.44 -8.49
CA LEU A 91 -0.55 -9.64 -8.62
C LEU A 91 -0.51 -10.51 -7.35
N GLU A 92 0.64 -10.59 -6.68
CA GLU A 92 0.75 -11.30 -5.40
C GLU A 92 -0.01 -10.61 -4.26
N ALA A 93 -0.09 -9.28 -4.29
CA ALA A 93 -0.82 -8.48 -3.29
C ALA A 93 -2.35 -8.42 -3.57
N GLU A 94 -2.80 -8.66 -4.80
CA GLU A 94 -4.22 -8.58 -5.21
C GLU A 94 -5.18 -9.33 -4.26
N PRO A 95 -4.92 -10.60 -3.86
CA PRO A 95 -5.86 -11.33 -3.00
C PRO A 95 -6.08 -10.68 -1.64
N VAL A 96 -5.10 -9.92 -1.13
CA VAL A 96 -5.23 -9.17 0.14
C VAL A 96 -6.25 -8.04 -0.01
N VAL A 97 -6.19 -7.31 -1.12
CA VAL A 97 -7.09 -6.18 -1.39
C VAL A 97 -8.52 -6.66 -1.58
N LEU A 98 -8.72 -7.73 -2.37
CA LEU A 98 -10.05 -8.30 -2.60
C LEU A 98 -10.71 -8.74 -1.29
N ARG A 99 -9.99 -9.49 -0.44
CA ARG A 99 -10.48 -9.89 0.89
C ARG A 99 -10.83 -8.71 1.78
N ALA A 100 -10.14 -7.58 1.65
CA ALA A 100 -10.40 -6.40 2.46
C ALA A 100 -11.66 -5.63 2.06
N ILE A 101 -12.00 -5.63 0.76
CA ILE A 101 -13.17 -4.92 0.22
C ILE A 101 -14.46 -5.74 0.43
N ASP A 102 -14.34 -7.07 0.41
CA ASP A 102 -15.46 -8.01 0.60
C ASP A 102 -15.84 -8.24 2.07
N ALA A 103 -14.97 -7.85 3.02
CA ALA A 103 -15.20 -7.95 4.48
C ALA A 103 -16.22 -6.92 5.01
#